data_AF-S8AEW4-F1
#
_entry.id   AF-S8AEW4-F1
#
_cell.length_a   1.000
_cell.length_b   1.000
_cell.length_c   1.000
_cell.angle_alpha   90.00
_cell.angle_beta   90.00
_cell.angle_gamma   90.00
#
_symmetry.space_group_name_H-M   'P 1'
#
loop_
_entity.id
_entity.type
_entity.pdbx_description
1 polymer ?
#
loop_
_entity_poly.entity_id
_entity_poly.type
_entity_poly.pdbx_seq_one_letter_code
_entity_poly.pdbx_strand_id
1 'polypeptide(L)' 'MPASCKELRAAVVECLRSSDCIAKHGNTPGDCIRMPLKDTLPLQCQQLLHAYGECKLSFHYDSD' A
#
# COMPACT_ATOMS: atom_id res chain seq x y z
N MET A 1 -5.61 -15.03 11.71
CA MET A 1 -4.19 -14.69 11.92
C MET A 1 -4.06 -13.21 11.60
N PRO A 2 -3.60 -12.35 12.52
CA PRO A 2 -3.38 -10.95 12.16
C PRO A 2 -2.29 -10.91 11.09
N ALA A 3 -2.59 -10.29 9.94
CA ALA A 3 -1.58 -10.12 8.89
C ALA A 3 -0.45 -9.26 9.46
N SER A 4 0.78 -9.74 9.37
CA SER A 4 1.93 -8.95 9.80
C SER A 4 2.11 -7.74 8.87
N CYS A 5 2.70 -6.64 9.37
CA CYS A 5 3.08 -5.49 8.53
C CYS A 5 3.88 -5.90 7.28
N LYS A 6 4.66 -6.98 7.38
CA LYS A 6 5.44 -7.54 6.27
C LYS A 6 4.54 -8.16 5.19
N GLU A 7 3.51 -8.90 5.58
CA GLU A 7 2.53 -9.47 4.66
C GLU A 7 1.69 -8.39 4.01
N LEU A 8 1.26 -7.37 4.77
CA LEU A 8 0.57 -6.21 4.23
C LEU A 8 1.43 -5.46 3.20
N ARG A 9 2.73 -5.28 3.48
CA ARG A 9 3.67 -4.69 2.51
C ARG A 9 3.77 -5.52 1.23
N ALA A 10 3.88 -6.84 1.35
CA ALA A 10 3.95 -7.72 0.18
C ALA A 10 2.67 -7.65 -0.66
N ALA A 11 1.50 -7.67 0.00
CA ALA A 11 0.21 -7.54 -0.67
C ALA A 11 0.04 -6.19 -1.38
N VAL A 12 0.50 -5.08 -0.76
CA VAL A 12 0.50 -3.76 -1.39
C VAL A 12 1.37 -3.76 -2.65
N VAL A 13 2.60 -4.29 -2.58
CA VAL A 13 3.51 -4.33 -3.73
C VAL A 13 2.91 -5.12 -4.88
N GLU A 14 2.30 -6.27 -4.58
CA GLU A 14 1.67 -7.10 -5.60
C GLU A 14 0.45 -6.40 -6.24
N CYS A 15 -0.39 -5.76 -5.42
CA CYS A 15 -1.53 -4.99 -5.91
C CYS A 15 -1.07 -3.85 -6.84
N LEU A 16 -0.03 -3.12 -6.44
CA LEU A 16 0.53 -2.04 -7.25
C LEU A 16 1.12 -2.54 -8.57
N ARG A 17 1.80 -3.69 -8.56
CA ARG A 17 2.36 -4.31 -9.78
C ARG A 17 1.26 -4.65 -10.79
N SER A 18 0.10 -5.11 -10.32
CA SER A 18 -1.06 -5.38 -11.17
C SER A 18 -1.85 -4.12 -11.59
N SER A 19 -1.62 -2.98 -10.94
CA SER A 19 -2.37 -1.75 -11.19
C SER A 19 -1.86 -1.00 -12.42
N ASP A 20 -2.75 -0.23 -13.04
CA ASP A 20 -2.42 0.66 -14.17
C ASP A 20 -1.31 1.65 -13.83
N CYS A 21 -1.16 2.06 -12.57
CA CYS A 21 -0.12 3.00 -12.16
C CYS A 21 1.30 2.47 -12.49
N ILE A 22 1.56 1.17 -12.32
CA ILE A 22 2.84 0.56 -12.70
C ILE A 22 2.76 -0.01 -14.11
N ALA A 23 1.72 -0.80 -14.41
CA ALA A 23 1.63 -1.54 -15.67
C ALA A 23 1.47 -0.64 -16.89
N LYS A 24 0.71 0.45 -16.77
CA LYS A 24 0.40 1.37 -17.88
C LYS A 24 1.29 2.61 -17.88
N HIS A 25 1.59 3.16 -16.71
CA HIS A 25 2.35 4.41 -16.58
C HIS A 25 3.83 4.21 -16.24
N GLY A 26 4.26 2.99 -15.88
CA GLY A 26 5.65 2.70 -15.54
C GLY A 26 6.15 3.39 -14.26
N ASN A 27 5.24 3.83 -13.38
CA ASN A 27 5.61 4.47 -12.14
C ASN A 27 6.22 3.47 -11.15
N THR A 28 6.96 3.98 -10.16
CA THR A 28 7.41 3.14 -9.06
C THR A 28 6.28 2.92 -8.05
N PRO A 29 6.31 1.83 -7.25
CA PRO A 29 5.34 1.63 -6.17
C PRO A 29 5.28 2.83 -5.20
N GLY A 30 6.41 3.51 -4.99
CA GLY A 30 6.48 4.69 -4.13
C GLY A 30 5.75 5.91 -4.70
N ASP A 31 5.65 6.03 -6.02
CA ASP A 31 4.92 7.11 -6.68
C ASP A 31 3.41 6.83 -6.66
N CYS A 32 3.03 5.56 -6.88
CA CYS A 32 1.63 5.14 -6.89
C CYS A 32 0.90 5.34 -5.56
N ILE A 33 1.62 5.30 -4.43
CA ILE A 33 1.03 5.51 -3.11
C ILE A 33 0.89 7.00 -2.73
N ARG A 34 1.38 7.92 -3.56
CA ARG A 34 1.25 9.37 -3.36
C ARG A 34 0.04 9.91 -4.12
N MET A 35 -0.56 10.97 -3.62
CA MET A 35 -1.60 11.69 -4.38
C MET A 35 -0.99 12.37 -5.61
N PRO A 36 -1.73 12.47 -6.73
CA PRO A 36 -3.10 12.00 -6.95
C PRO A 36 -3.20 10.52 -7.37
N LEU A 37 -2.08 9.85 -7.65
CA LEU A 37 -2.08 8.48 -8.17
C LEU A 37 -2.72 7.48 -7.21
N LYS A 38 -2.57 7.69 -5.91
CA LYS A 38 -3.19 6.88 -4.86
C LYS A 38 -4.71 6.72 -5.05
N ASP A 39 -5.40 7.78 -5.46
CA ASP A 39 -6.86 7.78 -5.62
C ASP A 39 -7.30 7.09 -6.92
N THR A 40 -6.39 6.97 -7.88
CA THR A 40 -6.60 6.24 -9.14
C THR A 40 -6.40 4.74 -8.99
N LEU A 41 -5.84 4.28 -7.87
CA LEU A 41 -5.62 2.86 -7.63
C LEU A 41 -6.93 2.12 -7.40
N PRO A 42 -7.00 0.81 -7.74
CA PRO A 42 -8.16 -0.03 -7.42
C PRO A 42 -8.49 0.00 -5.92
N LEU A 43 -9.78 -0.11 -5.58
CA LEU A 43 -10.27 -0.10 -4.19
C LEU A 43 -9.54 -1.11 -3.30
N GLN A 44 -9.22 -2.29 -3.84
CA GLN A 44 -8.45 -3.31 -3.13
C GLN A 44 -7.05 -2.82 -2.72
N CYS A 45 -6.34 -2.11 -3.60
CA CYS A 45 -5.03 -1.54 -3.27
C CYS A 45 -5.19 -0.42 -2.23
N GLN A 46 -6.23 0.39 -2.31
CA GLN A 46 -6.51 1.44 -1.33
C GLN A 46 -6.75 0.87 0.07
N GLN A 47 -7.52 -0.23 0.18
CA GLN A 47 -7.74 -0.95 1.43
C GLN A 47 -6.44 -1.53 2.01
N LEU A 48 -5.60 -2.14 1.17
CA LEU A 48 -4.29 -2.66 1.59
C LEU A 48 -3.35 -1.55 2.05
N LEU A 49 -3.36 -0.40 1.38
CA LEU A 49 -2.59 0.78 1.76
C LEU A 49 -3.06 1.36 3.09
N HIS A 50 -4.36 1.38 3.34
CA HIS A 50 -4.92 1.80 4.63
C HIS A 50 -4.45 0.87 5.75
N ALA A 51 -4.65 -0.45 5.60
CA ALA A 51 -4.23 -1.44 6.57
C ALA A 51 -2.70 -1.41 6.83
N TYR A 52 -1.89 -1.24 5.79
CA TYR A 52 -0.44 -1.06 5.92
C TYR A 52 -0.07 0.23 6.65
N GLY A 53 -0.80 1.32 6.38
CA GLY A 53 -0.66 2.60 7.08
C GLY A 53 -0.99 2.47 8.57
N GLU A 54 -2.12 1.85 8.90
CA GLU A 54 -2.54 1.56 10.28
C GLU A 54 -1.51 0.68 10.99
N CYS A 55 -1.00 -0.35 10.34
CA CYS A 55 0.03 -1.21 10.90
C CYS A 55 1.33 -0.43 11.18
N LYS A 56 1.74 0.47 10.28
CA LYS A 56 2.93 1.31 10.50
C LYS A 56 2.72 2.34 11.62
N LEU A 57 1.49 2.83 11.79
CA LEU A 57 1.13 3.78 12.85
C LEU A 57 0.96 3.09 14.21
N SER A 58 0.43 1.86 14.25
CA SER A 58 0.28 1.10 15.50
C SER A 58 1.63 0.70 16.09
N PHE A 59 2.64 0.40 15.27
CA PHE A 59 4.03 0.23 15.73
C PHE A 59 4.73 1.55 16.14
N HIS A 60 4.08 2.71 15.97
CA HIS A 60 4.54 3.98 16.53
C HIS A 60 3.89 4.30 17.89
N TYR A 61 3.01 3.42 18.37
CA TYR A 61 2.34 3.48 19.67
C TYR A 61 2.83 2.36 20.62
N ASP A 62 4.08 1.91 20.44
CA ASP A 62 4.81 0.98 21.32
C ASP A 62 6.28 1.45 21.43
N SER A 63 6.45 2.75 21.70
CA SER A 63 7.73 3.37 22.10
C SER A 63 7.44 4.51 23.07
N ASP A 64 6.93 4.14 24.24
CA ASP A 64 7.24 4.76 25.53
C ASP A 64 7.51 3.64 26.54
#